data_AF-A0A1T5QWS6-F1
#
_entry.id   AF-A0A1T5QWS6-F1
#
_cell.length_a   1.000
_cell.length_b   1.000
_cell.length_c   1.000
_cell.angle_alpha   90.00
_cell.angle_beta   90.00
_cell.angle_gamma   90.00
#
_symmetry.space_group_name_H-M   'P 1'
#
loop_
_entity.id
_entity.type
_entity.pdbx_description
1 polymer ?
#
loop_
_entity_poly.entity_id
_entity_poly.type
_entity_poly.pdbx_seq_one_letter_code
_entity_poly.pdbx_strand_id
1 'polypeptide(L)'
;MTTAHGVAGFQSGCRCPGCSTAEARRLRRIGDLERQRWEPINQRATRRTEHYFADASDHPLNWQKPWTKEEISTVLDSSSTAAQVATRLGRSVGAIHAARRRFRARPRRN
;
A
#
# COMPACT_ATOMS: atom_id res chain seq x y z
N MET A 1 -45.45 28.85 -2.69
CA MET A 1 -44.04 28.40 -2.71
C MET A 1 -44.00 27.05 -3.40
N THR A 2 -43.33 26.93 -4.54
CA THR A 2 -43.15 25.63 -5.22
C THR A 2 -42.06 24.85 -4.49
N THR A 3 -42.44 23.73 -3.88
CA THR A 3 -41.47 22.84 -3.20
C THR A 3 -40.53 22.26 -4.25
N ALA A 4 -39.23 22.55 -4.14
CA ALA A 4 -38.22 21.98 -5.02
C ALA A 4 -38.13 20.46 -4.81
N HIS A 5 -38.18 19.70 -5.89
CA HIS A 5 -38.05 18.24 -5.90
C HIS A 5 -36.80 17.78 -6.67
N GLY A 6 -36.53 16.47 -6.70
CA GLY A 6 -35.33 15.89 -7.31
C GLY A 6 -34.12 15.98 -6.38
N VAL A 7 -32.91 16.10 -6.95
CA VAL A 7 -31.67 16.18 -6.17
C VAL A 7 -31.70 17.38 -5.22
N ALA A 8 -32.06 18.57 -5.71
CA ALA A 8 -32.11 19.78 -4.89
C ALA A 8 -33.11 19.65 -3.73
N GLY A 9 -34.27 19.02 -3.98
CA GLY A 9 -35.23 18.68 -2.94
C GLY A 9 -34.67 17.72 -1.90
N PHE A 10 -33.96 16.68 -2.32
CA PHE A 10 -33.31 15.74 -1.40
C PHE A 10 -32.25 16.42 -0.53
N GLN A 11 -31.37 17.23 -1.14
CA GLN A 11 -30.33 17.99 -0.43
C GLN A 11 -30.92 18.99 0.56
N SER A 12 -32.11 19.51 0.27
CA SER A 12 -32.86 20.43 1.15
C SER A 12 -33.73 19.72 2.21
N GLY A 13 -33.66 18.39 2.31
CA GLY A 13 -34.33 17.61 3.36
C GLY A 13 -35.57 16.82 2.94
N CYS A 14 -36.06 16.93 1.70
CA CYS A 14 -37.17 16.11 1.22
C CYS A 14 -36.76 14.62 1.13
N ARG A 15 -37.65 13.72 1.54
CA ARG A 15 -37.40 12.26 1.54
C ARG A 15 -38.43 11.46 0.75
N CYS A 16 -39.26 12.13 -0.06
CA CYS A 16 -40.23 11.43 -0.90
C CYS A 16 -39.51 10.49 -1.90
N PRO A 17 -40.20 9.44 -2.39
CA PRO A 17 -39.59 8.44 -3.28
C PRO A 17 -38.88 9.04 -4.50
N GLY A 18 -39.44 10.11 -5.09
CA GLY A 18 -38.84 10.79 -6.24
C GLY A 18 -37.51 11.47 -5.92
N CYS A 19 -37.41 12.18 -4.79
CA CYS A 19 -36.18 12.86 -4.38
C CYS A 19 -35.10 11.86 -3.98
N SER A 20 -35.47 10.82 -3.23
CA SER A 20 -34.56 9.74 -2.83
C SER A 20 -34.02 8.96 -4.04
N THR A 21 -34.87 8.69 -5.03
CA THR A 21 -34.45 8.06 -6.30
C THR A 21 -33.50 8.96 -7.09
N ALA A 22 -33.75 10.28 -7.13
CA ALA A 22 -32.90 11.23 -7.82
C ALA A 22 -31.49 11.28 -7.20
N GLU A 23 -31.38 11.33 -5.87
CA GLU A 23 -30.07 11.28 -5.20
C GLU A 23 -29.39 9.92 -5.40
N ALA A 24 -30.11 8.80 -5.30
CA ALA A 24 -29.54 7.47 -5.54
C ALA A 24 -28.95 7.34 -6.96
N ARG A 25 -29.63 7.91 -7.98
CA ARG A 25 -29.11 7.98 -9.35
C ARG A 25 -27.85 8.85 -9.44
N ARG A 26 -27.81 9.99 -8.72
CA ARG A 26 -26.64 10.87 -8.68
C ARG A 26 -25.43 10.16 -8.07
N LEU A 27 -25.60 9.51 -6.92
CA LEU A 27 -24.52 8.78 -6.25
C LEU A 27 -23.98 7.64 -7.09
N ARG A 28 -24.85 6.86 -7.75
CA ARG A 28 -24.41 5.82 -8.71
C ARG A 28 -23.57 6.41 -9.83
N ARG A 29 -24.03 7.51 -10.44
CA ARG A 29 -23.28 8.19 -11.51
C ARG A 29 -21.90 8.66 -11.05
N ILE A 30 -21.82 9.24 -9.84
CA ILE A 30 -20.53 9.66 -9.26
C ILE A 30 -19.62 8.44 -9.07
N GLY A 31 -20.14 7.33 -8.54
CA GLY A 31 -19.39 6.09 -8.39
C GLY A 31 -18.90 5.52 -9.72
N ASP A 32 -19.72 5.56 -10.77
CA ASP A 32 -19.33 5.12 -12.12
C ASP A 32 -18.20 5.98 -12.70
N LEU A 33 -18.32 7.31 -12.57
CA LEU A 33 -17.31 8.25 -13.04
C LEU A 33 -15.99 8.12 -12.28
N GLU A 34 -16.03 7.99 -10.95
CA GLU A 34 -14.83 7.79 -10.15
C GLU A 34 -14.18 6.44 -10.50
N ARG A 35 -14.95 5.35 -10.66
CA ARG A 35 -14.40 4.07 -11.12
C ARG A 35 -13.68 4.21 -12.46
N GLN A 36 -14.32 4.83 -13.45
CA GLN A 36 -13.71 5.06 -14.76
C GLN A 36 -12.45 5.93 -14.68
N ARG A 37 -12.47 6.97 -13.85
CA ARG A 37 -11.33 7.87 -13.64
C ARG A 37 -10.12 7.15 -13.04
N TRP A 38 -10.34 6.27 -12.06
CA TRP A 38 -9.27 5.56 -11.36
C TRP A 38 -8.80 4.30 -12.09
N GLU A 39 -9.60 3.76 -13.00
CA GLU A 39 -9.32 2.49 -13.70
C GLU A 39 -7.91 2.43 -14.33
N PRO A 40 -7.43 3.45 -15.09
CA PRO A 40 -6.10 3.36 -15.69
C PRO A 40 -4.96 3.32 -14.66
N ILE A 41 -5.13 4.01 -13.53
CA ILE A 41 -4.15 4.03 -12.43
C ILE A 41 -4.16 2.68 -11.71
N ASN A 42 -5.35 2.15 -11.43
CA ASN A 42 -5.51 0.84 -10.80
C ASN A 42 -4.91 -0.26 -11.68
N GLN A 43 -5.19 -0.25 -12.99
CA GLN A 43 -4.59 -1.19 -13.94
C GLN A 43 -3.06 -1.09 -13.97
N ARG A 44 -2.50 0.12 -13.92
CA ARG A 44 -1.05 0.30 -13.85
C ARG A 44 -0.48 -0.27 -12.55
N ALA A 45 -1.14 -0.05 -11.42
CA ALA A 45 -0.75 -0.60 -10.14
C ALA A 45 -0.82 -2.14 -10.15
N THR A 46 -1.89 -2.72 -10.68
CA THR A 46 -2.06 -4.16 -10.86
C THR A 46 -0.92 -4.73 -11.70
N ARG A 47 -0.66 -4.19 -12.90
CA ARG A 47 0.44 -4.65 -13.76
C ARG A 47 1.80 -4.58 -13.08
N ARG A 48 2.07 -3.51 -12.31
CA ARG A 48 3.32 -3.37 -11.55
C ARG A 48 3.46 -4.46 -10.48
N THR A 49 2.38 -4.74 -9.76
CA THR A 49 2.35 -5.78 -8.73
C THR A 49 2.51 -7.16 -9.34
N GLU A 50 1.81 -7.45 -10.44
CA GLU A 50 1.94 -8.70 -11.18
C GLU A 50 3.37 -8.91 -11.68
N HIS A 51 4.00 -7.89 -12.28
CA HIS A 51 5.40 -7.95 -12.69
C HIS A 51 6.34 -8.21 -11.51
N TYR A 52 6.14 -7.51 -10.38
CA TYR A 52 6.94 -7.71 -9.18
C TYR A 52 6.85 -9.14 -8.64
N PHE A 53 5.67 -9.77 -8.71
CA PHE A 53 5.48 -11.17 -8.29
C PHE A 53 5.90 -12.19 -9.35
N ALA A 54 5.82 -11.86 -10.63
CA ALA A 54 6.35 -12.69 -11.70
C ALA A 54 7.89 -12.78 -11.60
N ASP A 55 8.58 -11.65 -11.43
CA ASP A 55 10.03 -11.62 -11.22
C ASP A 55 10.47 -12.41 -9.98
N ALA A 56 9.58 -12.55 -8.98
CA ALA A 56 9.85 -13.26 -7.74
C ALA A 56 10.10 -14.76 -7.93
N SER A 57 9.63 -15.37 -9.03
CA SER A 57 9.90 -16.78 -9.33
C SER A 57 11.39 -17.03 -9.58
N ASP A 58 12.05 -16.07 -10.23
CA ASP A 58 13.45 -16.17 -10.64
C ASP A 58 14.39 -15.47 -9.64
N HIS A 59 13.88 -14.45 -8.95
CA HIS A 59 14.62 -13.66 -7.97
C HIS A 59 13.81 -13.55 -6.67
N PRO A 60 14.08 -14.38 -5.64
CA PRO A 60 13.29 -14.39 -4.42
C PRO A 60 13.25 -12.99 -3.82
N LEU A 61 12.04 -12.54 -3.48
CA LEU A 61 11.82 -11.21 -2.94
C LEU A 61 12.71 -11.01 -1.71
N ASN A 62 13.23 -9.79 -1.53
CA ASN A 62 14.17 -9.47 -0.45
C ASN A 62 13.69 -9.84 0.96
N TRP A 63 12.37 -9.93 1.19
CA TRP A 63 11.79 -10.36 2.46
C TRP A 63 11.67 -11.89 2.62
N GLN A 64 11.74 -12.64 1.53
CA GLN A 64 11.78 -14.10 1.51
C GLN A 64 13.21 -14.64 1.55
N LYS A 65 14.22 -13.85 1.12
CA LYS A 65 15.63 -14.26 1.15
C LYS A 65 16.08 -14.52 2.60
N PRO A 66 16.39 -15.78 2.99
CA PRO A 66 16.85 -16.10 4.33
C PRO A 66 18.16 -15.37 4.64
N TRP A 67 18.41 -15.07 5.91
CA TRP A 67 19.66 -14.44 6.35
C TRP A 67 20.71 -15.53 6.61
N THR A 68 21.85 -15.47 5.93
CA THR A 68 22.98 -16.35 6.25
C THR A 68 23.71 -15.89 7.51
N LYS A 69 24.53 -16.76 8.10
CA LYS A 69 25.31 -16.39 9.30
C LYS A 69 26.29 -15.25 9.00
N GLU A 70 26.87 -15.24 7.80
CA GLU A 70 27.82 -14.24 7.30
C GLU A 70 27.13 -12.90 7.07
N GLU A 71 25.93 -12.91 6.49
CA GLU A 71 25.10 -11.71 6.35
C GLU A 71 24.70 -11.16 7.73
N ILE A 72 24.33 -12.01 8.68
CA ILE A 72 24.00 -11.60 10.06
C ILE A 72 25.21 -10.91 10.72
N SER A 73 26.40 -11.50 10.62
CA SER A 73 27.63 -10.90 11.13
C SER A 73 27.87 -9.51 10.52
N THR A 74 27.73 -9.41 9.19
CA THR A 74 27.89 -8.13 8.46
C THR A 74 26.84 -7.09 8.86
N VAL A 75 25.60 -7.51 9.14
CA VAL A 75 24.52 -6.61 9.59
C VAL A 75 24.77 -6.10 11.00
N LEU A 76 25.32 -6.95 11.87
CA LEU A 76 25.59 -6.63 13.27
C LEU A 76 26.87 -5.81 13.46
N ASP A 77 27.74 -5.75 12.46
CA ASP A 77 28.88 -4.84 12.44
C ASP A 77 28.43 -3.38 12.58
N SER A 78 28.88 -2.74 13.67
CA SER A 78 28.57 -1.35 14.00
C SER A 78 29.49 -0.34 13.31
N SER A 79 30.57 -0.78 12.67
CA SER A 79 31.49 0.10 11.94
C SER A 79 30.92 0.59 10.61
N SER A 80 29.92 -0.12 10.07
CA SER A 80 29.27 0.19 8.79
C SER A 80 27.89 0.81 8.97
N THR A 81 27.57 1.81 8.14
CA THR A 81 26.21 2.36 8.07
C THR A 81 25.24 1.36 7.44
N ALA A 82 23.94 1.50 7.72
CA ALA A 82 22.92 0.63 7.13
C ALA A 82 22.90 0.70 5.59
N ALA A 83 23.21 1.87 5.01
CA ALA A 83 23.30 2.07 3.57
C ALA A 83 24.47 1.29 2.95
N GLN A 84 25.66 1.34 3.56
CA GLN A 84 26.82 0.59 3.08
C GLN A 84 26.58 -0.92 3.13
N VAL A 85 26.01 -1.42 4.23
CA VAL A 85 25.65 -2.84 4.36
C VAL A 85 24.58 -3.25 3.34
N ALA A 86 23.57 -2.40 3.12
CA ALA A 86 22.52 -2.64 2.13
C ALA A 86 23.10 -2.81 0.71
N THR A 87 23.96 -1.87 0.29
CA THR A 87 24.66 -1.95 -1.00
C THR A 87 25.52 -3.21 -1.10
N ARG A 88 26.30 -3.54 -0.06
CA ARG A 88 27.17 -4.72 -0.04
C ARG A 88 26.40 -6.04 -0.15
N LEU A 89 25.24 -6.14 0.48
CA LEU A 89 24.46 -7.38 0.54
C LEU A 89 23.37 -7.48 -0.54
N GLY A 90 23.20 -6.44 -1.37
CA GLY A 90 22.12 -6.36 -2.36
C GLY A 90 20.73 -6.37 -1.71
N ARG A 91 20.59 -5.81 -0.50
CA ARG A 91 19.32 -5.73 0.24
C ARG A 91 18.90 -4.28 0.41
N SER A 92 17.64 -4.03 0.80
CA SER A 92 17.18 -2.67 1.10
C SER A 92 17.68 -2.19 2.47
N VAL A 93 17.83 -0.87 2.63
CA VAL A 93 18.19 -0.25 3.91
C VAL A 93 17.20 -0.61 5.02
N GLY A 94 15.90 -0.65 4.70
CA GLY A 94 14.85 -1.09 5.62
C GLY A 94 15.02 -2.54 6.09
N ALA A 95 15.45 -3.44 5.19
CA ALA A 95 15.76 -4.82 5.55
C ALA A 95 16.95 -4.91 6.52
N ILE A 96 17.97 -4.07 6.35
CA ILE A 96 19.10 -3.99 7.29
C ILE A 96 18.64 -3.52 8.67
N HIS A 97 17.82 -2.47 8.76
CA HIS A 97 17.27 -2.02 10.06
C HIS A 97 16.40 -3.09 10.72
N ALA A 98 15.56 -3.79 9.96
CA ALA A 98 14.77 -4.90 10.47
C ALA A 98 15.65 -6.04 11.00
N ALA A 99 16.70 -6.41 10.26
CA ALA A 99 17.65 -7.43 10.65
C ALA A 99 18.45 -7.05 11.89
N ARG A 100 18.94 -5.80 12.00
CA ARG A 100 19.60 -5.29 13.21
C ARG A 100 18.68 -5.39 14.43
N ARG A 101 17.40 -5.06 14.30
CA ARG A 101 16.42 -5.22 15.40
C ARG A 101 16.17 -6.68 15.74
N ARG A 102 16.13 -7.57 14.74
CA ARG A 102 15.86 -9.01 14.91
C ARG A 102 17.03 -9.75 15.55
N PHE A 103 18.26 -9.47 15.13
CA PHE A 103 19.45 -10.25 15.49
C PHE A 103 20.31 -9.61 16.58
N ARG A 104 20.09 -8.32 16.93
CA ARG A 104 20.73 -7.76 18.12
C ARG A 104 20.26 -8.52 19.35
N ALA A 105 21.20 -9.02 20.13
CA ALA A 105 20.91 -9.59 21.44
C ALA A 105 20.14 -8.55 22.26
N ARG A 106 19.02 -8.96 22.86
CA ARG A 106 18.38 -8.13 23.89
C ARG A 106 19.34 -8.08 25.08
N PRO A 107 19.66 -6.89 25.62
CA PRO A 107 20.39 -6.83 26.87
C PRO A 107 19.60 -7.61 27.92
N ARG A 108 20.29 -8.50 28.64
CA ARG A 108 19.68 -9.15 29.81
C ARG A 108 19.31 -8.02 30.77
N ARG A 109 18.03 -7.96 31.13
CA ARG A 109 17.60 -7.10 32.25
C ARG A 109 18.14 -7.77 33.50
N ASN A 110 19.12 -7.13 34.14
CA ASN A 110 19.50 -7.43 35.53
C ASN A 110 18.39 -6.97 36.46
#